data_AF-A0A0F9T7L2-F1
#
_entry.id   AF-A0A0F9T7L2-F1
#
_cell.length_a   1.000
_cell.length_b   1.000
_cell.length_c   1.000
_cell.angle_alpha   90.00
_cell.angle_beta   90.00
_cell.angle_gamma   90.00
#
_symmetry.space_group_name_H-M   'P 1'
#
loop_
_entity.id
_entity.type
_entity.pdbx_description
1 polymer ?
#
loop_
_entity_poly.entity_id
_entity_poly.type
_entity_poly.pdbx_seq_one_letter_code
_entity_poly.pdbx_strand_id
1 'polypeptide(L)'
;MKAYKVEILIINFEELSQEETKDAIENANYAGDCISPDVISIEEADIGEWSDDHPLNQYDKMKDEYTRMFHAPKVSKSGDER
;
A
#
# COMPACT_ATOMS: atom_id res chain seq x y z
N MET A 1 -4.92 15.00 -0.84
CA MET A 1 -5.44 13.61 -0.92
C MET A 1 -4.47 12.71 -0.18
N LYS A 2 -4.88 11.54 0.28
CA LYS A 2 -3.99 10.64 1.04
C LYS A 2 -3.72 9.36 0.25
N ALA A 3 -2.47 8.92 0.23
CA ALA A 3 -2.07 7.58 -0.14
C ALA A 3 -1.84 6.75 1.13
N TYR A 4 -2.25 5.49 1.12
CA TYR A 4 -2.04 4.56 2.23
C TYR A 4 -1.16 3.40 1.77
N LYS A 5 -0.16 3.06 2.58
CA LYS A 5 0.56 1.79 2.50
C LYS A 5 -0.03 0.89 3.58
N VAL A 6 -0.54 -0.27 3.16
CA VAL A 6 -1.22 -1.23 4.05
C VAL A 6 -0.42 -2.52 4.04
N GLU A 7 -0.13 -3.04 5.22
CA GLU A 7 0.37 -4.41 5.38
C GLU A 7 -0.79 -5.33 5.73
N ILE A 8 -0.99 -6.38 4.94
CA ILE A 8 -2.08 -7.33 5.10
C ILE A 8 -1.50 -8.71 5.37
N LEU A 9 -1.96 -9.36 6.44
CA LEU A 9 -1.73 -10.77 6.68
C LEU A 9 -2.87 -11.57 6.09
N ILE A 10 -2.53 -12.66 5.42
CA ILE A 10 -3.49 -13.55 4.77
C ILE A 10 -3.23 -14.97 5.21
N ILE A 11 -4.29 -15.61 5.70
CA ILE A 11 -4.28 -17.03 6.03
C ILE A 11 -5.01 -17.77 4.91
N ASN A 12 -4.27 -18.66 4.25
CA ASN A 12 -4.78 -19.50 3.17
C ASN A 12 -5.27 -20.84 3.74
N PHE A 13 -6.57 -20.96 3.94
CA PHE A 13 -7.18 -22.17 4.52
C PHE A 13 -7.36 -23.31 3.50
N GLU A 14 -7.33 -23.00 2.20
CA GLU A 14 -7.69 -23.92 1.10
C GLU A 14 -6.50 -24.21 0.16
N GLU A 15 -5.26 -23.94 0.62
CA GLU A 15 -4.01 -24.21 -0.12
C GLU A 15 -3.93 -23.59 -1.53
N LEU A 16 -4.59 -22.44 -1.76
CA LEU A 16 -4.45 -21.65 -2.98
C LEU A 16 -2.98 -21.36 -3.33
N SER A 17 -2.66 -21.35 -4.62
CA SER A 17 -1.35 -20.92 -5.09
C SER A 17 -1.12 -19.42 -4.86
N GLN A 18 0.13 -18.98 -5.04
CA GLN A 18 0.49 -17.57 -4.92
C GLN A 18 -0.25 -16.67 -5.93
N GLU A 19 -0.42 -17.15 -7.17
CA GLU A 19 -1.15 -16.40 -8.21
C GLU A 19 -2.64 -16.35 -7.90
N GLU A 20 -3.25 -17.47 -7.49
CA GLU A 20 -4.67 -17.49 -7.09
C GLU A 20 -4.93 -16.61 -5.86
N THR A 21 -4.01 -16.61 -4.90
CA THR A 21 -4.10 -15.74 -3.71
C THR A 21 -4.02 -14.27 -4.13
N LYS A 22 -3.08 -13.91 -5.02
CA LYS A 22 -2.94 -12.55 -5.55
C LYS A 22 -4.20 -12.11 -6.29
N ASP A 23 -4.68 -12.92 -7.24
CA ASP A 23 -5.87 -12.63 -8.03
C ASP A 23 -7.10 -12.46 -7.15
N ALA A 24 -7.24 -13.30 -6.12
CA ALA A 24 -8.33 -13.21 -5.16
C ALA A 24 -8.29 -11.92 -4.33
N ILE A 25 -7.12 -11.39 -3.97
CA ILE A 25 -7.00 -10.11 -3.25
C ILE A 25 -7.26 -8.93 -4.17
N GLU A 26 -6.64 -8.92 -5.35
CA GLU A 26 -6.71 -7.80 -6.30
C GLU A 26 -8.12 -7.65 -6.90
N ASN A 27 -8.88 -8.75 -6.99
CA ASN A 27 -10.22 -8.77 -7.59
C ASN A 27 -11.33 -9.14 -6.60
N ALA A 28 -11.07 -9.12 -5.28
CA ALA A 28 -11.99 -9.60 -4.27
C ALA A 28 -13.30 -8.80 -4.18
N ASN A 29 -14.41 -9.52 -4.25
CA ASN A 29 -15.63 -9.23 -3.51
C ASN A 29 -15.71 -10.37 -2.47
N TYR A 30 -15.33 -10.12 -1.21
CA TYR A 30 -15.08 -11.15 -0.18
C TYR A 30 -16.36 -11.93 0.21
N ALA A 31 -16.84 -12.79 -0.68
CA ALA A 31 -17.97 -13.67 -0.45
C ALA A 31 -17.45 -15.08 -0.17
N GLY A 32 -17.71 -15.60 1.04
CA GLY A 32 -17.51 -17.01 1.38
C GLY A 32 -16.38 -17.35 2.34
N ASP A 33 -15.76 -16.39 3.03
CA ASP A 33 -14.73 -16.62 4.07
C ASP A 33 -13.50 -17.46 3.64
N CYS A 34 -13.29 -17.71 2.34
CA CYS A 34 -12.15 -18.52 1.87
C CYS A 34 -10.79 -17.88 2.16
N ILE A 35 -10.76 -16.55 2.34
CA ILE A 35 -9.58 -15.78 2.68
C ILE A 35 -9.96 -14.84 3.82
N SER A 36 -9.15 -14.85 4.88
CA SER A 36 -9.28 -13.95 6.03
C SER A 36 -8.12 -12.95 6.01
N PRO A 37 -8.33 -11.74 5.44
CA PRO A 37 -7.33 -10.69 5.45
C PRO A 37 -7.45 -9.83 6.71
N ASP A 38 -6.33 -9.64 7.41
CA ASP A 38 -6.23 -8.70 8.53
C ASP A 38 -5.25 -7.58 8.18
N VAL A 39 -5.63 -6.33 8.47
CA VAL A 39 -4.72 -5.18 8.36
C VAL A 39 -3.82 -5.13 9.58
N ILE A 40 -2.53 -5.39 9.37
CA ILE A 40 -1.53 -5.44 10.44
C ILE A 40 -0.98 -4.05 10.74
N SER A 41 -0.77 -3.22 9.71
CA SER A 41 -0.34 -1.84 9.87
C SER A 41 -0.78 -0.97 8.70
N ILE A 42 -0.88 0.34 8.96
CA ILE A 42 -1.24 1.35 7.96
C ILE A 42 -0.33 2.57 8.13
N GLU A 43 0.30 2.99 7.03
CA GLU A 43 1.05 4.23 6.94
C GLU A 43 0.34 5.15 5.94
N GLU A 44 0.24 6.46 6.26
CA GLU A 44 -0.35 7.45 5.36
C GLU A 44 0.69 8.45 4.85
N ALA A 45 0.53 8.88 3.60
CA ALA A 45 1.29 9.96 2.97
C ALA A 45 0.33 10.95 2.32
N ASP A 46 0.54 12.25 2.53
CA ASP A 46 -0.17 13.28 1.78
C ASP A 46 0.43 13.39 0.37
N ILE A 47 -0.43 13.34 -0.64
CA ILE A 47 -0.06 13.44 -2.06
C ILE A 47 -0.53 14.73 -2.71
N GLY A 48 -1.05 15.69 -1.93
CA GLY A 48 -1.57 16.94 -2.47
C GLY A 48 -2.82 16.74 -3.33
N GLU A 49 -2.93 17.46 -4.45
CA GLU A 49 -4.06 17.32 -5.38
C GLU A 49 -3.77 16.25 -6.44
N TRP A 50 -4.79 15.45 -6.78
CA TRP A 50 -4.66 14.47 -7.84
C TRP A 50 -4.55 15.14 -9.21
N SER A 51 -3.70 14.58 -10.07
CA SER A 51 -3.54 14.94 -11.48
C SER A 51 -3.30 13.67 -12.29
N ASP A 52 -3.77 13.63 -13.55
CA ASP A 52 -3.48 12.50 -14.45
C ASP A 52 -1.97 12.36 -14.72
N ASP A 53 -1.21 13.44 -14.54
CA ASP A 53 0.25 13.45 -14.63
C ASP A 53 0.95 13.02 -13.33
N HIS A 54 0.20 12.65 -12.27
CA HIS A 54 0.78 12.23 -11.00
C HIS A 54 1.67 10.98 -11.20
N PRO A 55 2.86 10.89 -10.59
CA PRO A 55 3.77 9.75 -10.82
C PRO A 55 3.18 8.38 -10.45
N LEU A 56 2.23 8.33 -9.52
CA LEU A 56 1.47 7.11 -9.19
C LEU A 56 0.56 6.61 -10.33
N ASN A 57 0.22 7.46 -11.30
CA ASN A 57 -0.56 7.08 -12.47
C ASN A 57 0.32 6.58 -13.64
N GLN A 58 1.64 6.54 -13.45
CA GLN A 58 2.61 6.18 -14.48
C GLN A 58 3.35 4.91 -14.05
N TYR A 59 3.15 3.82 -14.80
CA TYR A 59 3.66 2.48 -14.46
C TYR A 59 5.17 2.46 -14.18
N ASP A 60 5.95 3.20 -14.95
CA ASP A 60 7.41 3.31 -14.84
C ASP A 60 7.87 4.15 -13.65
N LYS A 61 7.05 5.08 -13.15
CA LYS A 61 7.39 6.01 -12.05
C LYS A 61 6.75 5.66 -10.72
N MET A 62 5.71 4.83 -10.72
CA MET A 62 4.93 4.47 -9.54
C MET A 62 5.82 3.88 -8.43
N LYS A 63 6.77 3.01 -8.79
CA LYS A 63 7.64 2.33 -7.82
C LYS A 63 8.60 3.30 -7.12
N ASP A 64 9.15 4.25 -7.86
CA ASP A 64 10.06 5.26 -7.32
C ASP A 64 9.29 6.23 -6.43
N GLU A 65 8.09 6.62 -6.83
CA GLU A 65 7.22 7.49 -6.04
C GLU A 65 6.75 6.81 -4.74
N TYR A 66 6.39 5.53 -4.79
CA TYR A 66 6.12 4.72 -3.61
C TYR A 66 7.31 4.71 -2.64
N THR A 67 8.51 4.48 -3.18
CA THR A 67 9.75 4.46 -2.39
C THR A 67 10.01 5.82 -1.75
N ARG A 68 9.79 6.92 -2.47
CA ARG A 68 9.91 8.29 -1.94
C ARG A 68 8.96 8.54 -0.77
N MET A 69 7.71 8.07 -0.86
CA MET A 69 6.69 8.32 0.17
C MET A 69 6.92 7.49 1.44
N PHE A 70 7.30 6.21 1.30
CA PHE A 70 7.26 5.27 2.42
C PHE A 70 8.62 4.66 2.82
N HIS A 71 9.66 4.82 2.02
CA HIS A 71 11.00 4.25 2.29
C HIS A 71 12.14 5.29 2.24
N ALA A 72 11.86 6.55 1.93
CA ALA A 72 12.86 7.60 2.07
C ALA A 72 13.28 7.73 3.55
N PRO A 73 14.57 7.96 3.85
CA PRO A 73 15.01 8.22 5.21
C PRO A 73 14.26 9.43 5.75
N LYS A 74 13.53 9.25 6.86
CA LYS A 74 12.88 10.37 7.55
C LYS A 74 13.98 11.33 7.99
N VAL A 75 14.10 12.47 7.33
CA VAL A 75 14.95 13.56 7.81
C VAL A 75 14.33 14.03 9.13
N SER A 76 14.92 13.61 10.24
CA SER A 76 14.55 14.12 11.55
C SER A 76 14.84 15.62 11.54
N LYS A 77 13.79 16.45 11.61
CA LYS A 77 13.98 17.85 11.99
C LYS A 77 14.45 17.84 13.44
N SER A 78 15.76 17.96 13.61
CA SER A 78 16.37 18.46 14.85
C SER A 78 16.37 19.99 14.78
N GLY A 79 16.01 20.62 15.88
CA GLY A 79 15.80 22.07 16.03
C GLY A 79 14.48 22.29 16.76
N ASP A 80 14.43 22.31 18.10
CA ASP A 80 15.15 23.18 19.04
C ASP A 80 14.94 24.65 18.69
N GLU A 81 13.81 25.21 19.16
CA GLU A 81 13.71 26.63 19.45
C GLU A 81 13.10 26.78 20.85
N ARG A 82 13.92 27.36 21.73
CA ARG A 82 13.61 27.80 23.09
C ARG A 82 12.81 29.09 23.09
#